data_AF-A0A2E2B9R3-F1
#
_entry.id   AF-A0A2E2B9R3-F1
#
_cell.length_a   1.000
_cell.length_b   1.000
_cell.length_c   1.000
_cell.angle_alpha   90.00
_cell.angle_beta   90.00
_cell.angle_gamma   90.00
#
_symmetry.space_group_name_H-M   'P 1'
#
loop_
_entity.id
_entity.type
_entity.pdbx_description
1 polymer ?
#
loop_
_entity_poly.entity_id
_entity_poly.type
_entity_poly.pdbx_seq_one_letter_code
_entity_poly.pdbx_strand_id
1 'polypeptide(L)'
;MINKIISFSIENKFIVGLLTVALIGVGIYSMSTVNLGSVPDITNNQVQVMTVSPNLATEDIEQFVTYPVELAMGNLPGVDEIR
;
A
#
# COMPACT_ATOMS: atom_id res chain seq x y z
N MET A 1 -17.55 7.19 36.12
CA MET A 1 -17.12 7.81 34.83
C MET A 1 -18.09 7.43 33.71
N ILE A 2 -18.33 6.13 33.45
CA ILE A 2 -19.31 5.67 32.43
C ILE A 2 -20.71 6.28 32.63
N ASN A 3 -21.20 6.31 33.88
CA ASN A 3 -22.51 6.89 34.19
C ASN A 3 -22.60 8.35 33.78
N LYS A 4 -21.51 9.12 33.91
CA LYS A 4 -21.48 10.54 33.54
C LYS A 4 -21.59 10.73 32.03
N ILE A 5 -21.00 9.83 31.24
CA ILE A 5 -21.11 9.82 29.77
C ILE A 5 -22.54 9.46 29.37
N ILE A 6 -23.14 8.44 30.01
CA ILE A 6 -24.54 8.04 29.76
C ILE A 6 -25.51 9.17 30.10
N SER A 7 -25.36 9.81 31.26
CA SER A 7 -26.18 10.96 31.66
C SER A 7 -26.07 12.10 30.64
N PHE A 8 -24.85 12.44 30.22
CA PHE A 8 -24.60 13.46 29.20
C PHE A 8 -25.24 13.12 27.85
N SER A 9 -25.17 11.84 27.43
CA SER A 9 -25.78 11.37 26.18
C SER A 9 -27.30 11.41 26.22
N ILE A 10 -27.92 11.11 27.37
CA ILE A 10 -29.38 11.16 27.54
C ILE A 10 -29.87 12.62 27.56
N GLU A 11 -29.13 13.51 28.21
CA GLU A 11 -29.46 14.94 28.28
C GLU A 11 -29.33 15.62 26.91
N ASN A 12 -28.33 15.24 26.12
CA ASN A 12 -28.07 15.76 24.77
C ASN A 12 -28.56 14.82 23.65
N LYS A 13 -29.71 14.18 23.84
CA LYS A 13 -30.30 13.20 22.89
C LYS A 13 -30.36 13.67 21.43
N PHE A 14 -30.57 14.96 21.19
CA PHE A 14 -30.61 15.53 19.84
C PHE A 14 -29.21 15.55 19.18
N ILE A 15 -28.19 15.97 19.92
CA ILE A 15 -26.80 16.02 19.45
C ILE A 15 -26.30 14.59 19.19
N VAL A 16 -26.58 13.66 20.10
CA VAL A 16 -26.21 12.24 19.95
C VAL A 16 -26.91 11.61 18.74
N GLY A 17 -28.17 11.92 18.51
CA GLY A 17 -28.91 11.48 17.33
C GLY A 17 -28.31 12.02 16.03
N LEU A 18 -27.97 13.31 15.98
CA LEU A 18 -27.34 13.92 14.81
C LEU A 18 -25.96 13.32 14.52
N LEU A 19 -25.14 13.09 15.55
CA LEU A 19 -23.86 12.41 15.42
C LEU A 19 -24.01 10.99 14.89
N THR A 20 -25.05 10.27 15.33
CA THR A 20 -25.33 8.91 14.84
C THR A 20 -25.72 8.92 13.36
N VAL A 21 -26.58 9.86 12.94
CA VAL A 21 -26.96 10.02 11.53
C VAL A 21 -25.76 10.41 10.66
N ALA A 22 -24.93 11.34 11.14
CA ALA A 22 -23.69 11.71 10.46
C ALA A 22 -22.73 10.51 10.33
N LEU A 23 -22.62 9.69 11.38
CA LEU A 23 -21.78 8.49 11.37
C LEU A 23 -22.29 7.44 10.39
N ILE A 24 -23.61 7.26 10.27
CA ILE A 24 -24.23 6.41 9.25
C ILE A 24 -23.91 6.95 7.84
N GLY A 25 -24.07 8.26 7.61
CA GLY A 25 -23.78 8.88 6.32
C GLY A 25 -22.33 8.71 5.89
N VAL A 26 -21.38 8.95 6.81
CA VAL A 26 -19.95 8.72 6.58
C VAL A 26 -19.67 7.23 6.36
N GLY A 27 -20.35 6.33 7.09
CA GLY A 27 -20.23 4.89 6.91
C GLY A 27 -20.64 4.44 5.51
N ILE A 28 -21.77 4.93 4.99
CA ILE A 28 -22.25 4.61 3.63
C ILE A 28 -21.29 5.15 2.57
N TYR A 29 -20.82 6.38 2.75
CA TYR A 29 -19.82 6.98 1.85
C TYR A 29 -18.54 6.14 1.83
N SER A 30 -18.03 5.78 3.02
CA SER A 30 -16.85 4.94 3.18
C SER A 30 -17.02 3.60 2.46
N MET A 31 -18.13 2.88 2.69
CA MET A 31 -18.43 1.62 2.00
C MET A 31 -18.40 1.73 0.48
N SER A 32 -18.82 2.88 -0.08
CA SER A 32 -18.85 3.11 -1.52
C SER A 32 -17.47 3.50 -2.09
N THR A 33 -16.62 4.14 -1.28
CA THR A 33 -15.28 4.60 -1.68
C THR A 33 -14.16 3.62 -1.38
N VAL A 34 -14.42 2.56 -0.61
CA VAL A 34 -13.42 1.52 -0.34
C VAL A 34 -13.13 0.78 -1.64
N ASN A 35 -11.89 0.87 -2.09
CA ASN A 35 -11.39 0.12 -3.22
C ASN A 35 -11.28 -1.36 -2.83
N LEU A 36 -12.31 -2.13 -3.18
CA LEU A 36 -12.30 -3.58 -2.99
C LEU A 36 -11.45 -4.22 -4.11
N GLY A 37 -10.23 -4.58 -3.78
CA GLY A 37 -9.43 -5.49 -4.60
C GLY A 37 -10.03 -6.89 -4.54
N SER A 38 -10.16 -7.57 -5.70
CA SER A 38 -10.76 -8.90 -5.79
C SER A 38 -9.91 -10.01 -5.15
N VAL A 39 -8.64 -9.70 -4.88
CA VAL A 39 -7.66 -10.60 -4.27
C VAL A 39 -6.75 -9.77 -3.35
N PRO A 40 -6.26 -10.35 -2.24
CA PRO A 40 -5.15 -9.76 -1.52
C PRO A 40 -3.93 -9.72 -2.44
N ASP A 41 -3.17 -8.63 -2.38
CA ASP A 41 -1.91 -8.55 -3.09
C ASP A 41 -0.91 -9.55 -2.46
N ILE A 42 -0.56 -10.57 -3.23
CA ILE A 42 0.40 -11.61 -2.87
C ILE A 42 1.72 -11.46 -3.64
N THR A 43 1.89 -10.34 -4.37
CA THR A 43 3.12 -10.07 -5.11
C THR A 43 4.22 -9.58 -4.19
N ASN A 44 5.44 -10.03 -4.43
CA ASN A 44 6.61 -9.50 -3.75
C ASN A 44 6.92 -8.09 -4.27
N ASN A 45 7.52 -7.25 -3.43
CA ASN A 45 7.99 -5.95 -3.86
C ASN A 45 9.21 -6.11 -4.78
N GLN A 46 9.00 -6.04 -6.10
CA GLN A 46 10.04 -6.25 -7.11
C GLN A 46 10.35 -4.94 -7.83
N VAL A 47 11.64 -4.64 -7.96
CA VAL A 47 12.15 -3.54 -8.79
C VAL A 47 12.81 -4.13 -10.03
N GLN A 48 12.30 -3.79 -11.21
CA GLN A 48 12.84 -4.28 -12.48
C GLN A 48 13.70 -3.21 -13.15
N VAL A 49 14.94 -3.57 -13.51
CA VAL A 49 15.86 -2.72 -14.27
C VAL A 49 16.02 -3.30 -15.66
N MET A 50 15.50 -2.61 -16.67
CA MET A 50 15.63 -3.03 -18.08
C MET A 50 16.66 -2.15 -18.78
N THR A 51 17.74 -2.76 -19.28
CA THR A 51 18.73 -2.10 -20.13
C THR A 51 18.65 -2.70 -21.53
N VAL A 52 18.56 -1.84 -22.55
CA VAL A 52 18.47 -2.27 -23.95
C VAL A 52 19.73 -1.86 -24.70
N SER A 53 20.35 -2.81 -25.39
CA SER A 53 21.48 -2.54 -26.29
C SER A 53 21.27 -3.26 -27.62
N PRO A 54 21.11 -2.54 -28.74
CA PRO A 54 20.87 -3.15 -30.04
C PRO A 54 22.14 -3.69 -30.72
N ASN A 55 23.33 -3.32 -30.24
CA ASN A 55 24.60 -3.56 -30.94
C ASN A 55 25.56 -4.50 -30.20
N LEU A 56 25.24 -4.88 -28.95
CA LEU A 56 26.08 -5.77 -28.14
C LEU A 56 25.59 -7.21 -28.27
N ALA A 57 26.52 -8.16 -28.38
CA ALA A 57 26.20 -9.58 -28.33
C ALA A 57 25.73 -9.97 -26.91
N THR A 58 25.02 -11.08 -26.78
CA THR A 58 24.47 -11.55 -25.49
C THR A 58 25.54 -11.65 -24.40
N GLU A 59 26.72 -12.17 -24.74
CA GLU A 59 27.85 -12.33 -23.81
C GLU A 59 28.42 -10.97 -23.37
N ASP A 60 28.51 -10.02 -24.30
CA ASP A 60 29.00 -8.67 -23.98
C ASP A 60 28.00 -7.91 -23.08
N ILE A 61 26.69 -8.08 -23.29
CA ILE A 61 25.67 -7.48 -22.42
C ILE A 61 25.77 -8.03 -21.00
N GLU A 62 25.96 -9.34 -20.84
CA GLU A 62 26.12 -9.96 -19.52
C GLU A 62 27.33 -9.38 -18.79
N GLN A 63 28.48 -9.36 -19.46
CA GLN A 63 29.74 -8.96 -18.83
C GLN A 63 29.82 -7.45 -18.56
N PHE A 64 29.36 -6.61 -19.50
CA PHE A 64 29.53 -5.15 -19.39
C PHE A 64 28.34 -4.43 -18.77
N VAL A 65 27.15 -5.04 -18.73
CA VAL A 65 25.93 -4.38 -18.26
C VAL A 65 25.29 -5.15 -17.11
N THR A 66 24.88 -6.40 -17.31
CA THR A 66 24.13 -7.17 -16.30
C THR A 66 24.96 -7.37 -15.03
N TYR A 67 26.18 -7.89 -15.15
CA TYR A 67 27.06 -8.18 -14.01
C TYR A 67 27.37 -6.95 -13.12
N PRO A 68 27.80 -5.78 -13.67
CA PRO A 68 28.04 -4.61 -12.84
C PRO A 68 26.75 -4.03 -12.24
N VAL A 69 25.60 -4.16 -12.92
CA VAL A 69 24.30 -3.73 -12.38
C VAL A 69 23.89 -4.60 -11.19
N GLU A 70 24.00 -5.93 -11.31
CA GLU A 70 23.72 -6.86 -10.20
C GLU A 70 24.63 -6.59 -8.99
N LEU A 71 25.93 -6.36 -9.22
CA LEU A 71 26.88 -6.06 -8.16
C LEU A 71 26.55 -4.75 -7.43
N ALA A 72 26.08 -3.73 -8.17
CA ALA A 72 25.63 -2.48 -7.57
C ALA A 72 24.33 -2.66 -6.76
N MET A 73 23.40 -3.51 -7.23
CA MET A 73 22.15 -3.82 -6.55
C MET A 73 22.35 -4.69 -5.30
N GLY A 74 23.39 -5.53 -5.26
CA GLY A 74 23.72 -6.40 -4.12
C GLY A 74 24.03 -5.66 -2.80
N ASN A 75 24.35 -4.37 -2.86
CA ASN A 75 24.62 -3.56 -1.68
C ASN A 75 23.39 -2.78 -1.17
N LEU A 76 22.22 -2.96 -1.79
CA LEU A 76 21.01 -2.26 -1.37
C LEU A 76 20.40 -2.92 -0.11
N PRO A 77 19.98 -2.12 0.88
CA PRO A 77 19.31 -2.65 2.07
C PRO A 77 17.93 -3.20 1.72
N GLY A 78 17.59 -4.38 2.24
CA GLY A 78 16.27 -4.98 2.09
C GLY A 78 16.05 -5.75 0.78
N VAL A 79 17.14 -6.20 0.13
CA VAL A 79 17.06 -7.07 -1.04
C VAL A 79 17.18 -8.53 -0.61
N ASP A 80 16.15 -9.33 -0.89
CA ASP A 80 16.13 -10.77 -0.58
C ASP A 80 16.70 -11.63 -1.73
N GLU A 81 16.46 -11.23 -2.98
CA GLU A 81 16.90 -11.97 -4.19
C GLU A 81 17.21 -11.00 -5.34
N ILE A 82 18.28 -11.27 -6.10
CA ILE A 82 18.66 -10.58 -7.34
C ILE A 82 18.75 -11.64 -8.44
N ARG A 83 18.14 -11.38 -9.59
CA ARG A 83 18.04 -12.31 -10.73
C ARG A 83 18.00 -11.57 -12.07
#